data_AF-A0A3N5Q8M5-F1
#
_entry.id   AF-A0A3N5Q8M5-F1
#
_cell.length_a   1.000
_cell.length_b   1.000
_cell.length_c   1.000
_cell.angle_alpha   90.00
_cell.angle_beta   90.00
_cell.angle_gamma   90.00
#
_symmetry.space_group_name_H-M   'P 1'
#
loop_
_entity.id
_entity.type
_entity.pdbx_description
1 polymer ?
#
loop_
_entity_poly.entity_id
_entity_poly.type
_entity_poly.pdbx_seq_one_letter_code
_entity_poly.pdbx_strand_id
1 'polypeptide(L)'
;MIRTLVVAAMVVCTFGAFTSTALAQSSSTLAPAPSKPIMISPKMKLADVKAVSQFIQGVDLRGTEVDAYLDTRKVLTEAADAATKAGKKDDDQVSLEMRLDQGQNLFTLMQRGQLKGAEAEKWREIVQSLQDAVKSATDKK
;
A
#
# COMPACT_ATOMS: atom_id res chain seq x y z
N MET A 1 -43.52 34.14 -43.99
CA MET A 1 -42.38 35.07 -43.93
C MET A 1 -42.16 35.46 -42.48
N ILE A 2 -40.95 35.24 -41.97
CA ILE A 2 -40.55 35.29 -40.56
C ILE A 2 -39.94 36.67 -40.26
N ARG A 3 -40.23 37.21 -39.06
CA ARG A 3 -39.36 38.01 -38.16
C ARG A 3 -40.01 39.32 -37.69
N THR A 4 -40.32 39.37 -36.39
CA THR A 4 -40.19 40.49 -35.42
C THR A 4 -41.05 40.12 -34.20
N LEU A 5 -40.72 40.36 -32.93
CA LEU A 5 -39.55 40.84 -32.21
C LEU A 5 -39.88 40.52 -30.74
N VAL A 6 -38.92 40.04 -29.97
CA VAL A 6 -39.05 39.74 -28.53
C VAL A 6 -38.82 41.04 -27.74
N VAL A 7 -39.40 41.09 -26.54
CA VAL A 7 -39.00 41.84 -25.31
C VAL A 7 -40.06 42.82 -24.84
N ALA A 8 -40.68 42.52 -23.69
CA ALA A 8 -40.66 43.35 -22.47
C ALA A 8 -41.82 42.97 -21.53
N ALA A 9 -41.52 42.27 -20.43
CA ALA A 9 -42.28 42.36 -19.19
C ALA A 9 -41.47 41.71 -18.07
N MET A 10 -40.61 42.52 -17.44
CA MET A 10 -40.00 42.20 -16.16
C MET A 10 -40.59 43.17 -15.13
N VAL A 11 -40.60 42.72 -13.88
CA VAL A 11 -40.92 43.41 -12.63
C VAL A 11 -42.33 43.13 -12.08
N VAL A 12 -42.41 42.03 -11.33
CA VAL A 12 -43.25 41.97 -10.12
C VAL A 12 -42.32 41.60 -8.97
N CYS A 13 -42.14 42.55 -8.05
CA CYS A 13 -41.47 42.36 -6.77
C CYS A 13 -42.36 41.50 -5.86
N THR A 14 -41.84 40.40 -5.34
CA THR A 14 -42.36 39.79 -4.11
C THR A 14 -41.22 39.67 -3.10
N PHE A 15 -41.27 40.58 -2.13
CA PHE A 15 -40.60 40.41 -0.83
C PHE A 15 -41.22 39.19 -0.14
N GLY A 16 -40.40 38.21 0.20
CA GLY A 16 -40.77 37.03 0.99
C GLY A 16 -39.55 36.58 1.77
N ALA A 17 -39.70 36.50 3.09
CA ALA A 17 -38.65 36.37 4.08
C ALA A 17 -37.66 35.23 3.83
N PHE A 18 -36.36 35.56 3.89
CA PHE A 18 -35.28 34.60 4.09
C PHE A 18 -35.37 34.09 5.55
N THR A 19 -35.95 32.91 5.75
CA THR A 19 -35.66 32.10 6.94
C THR A 19 -34.46 31.23 6.61
N SER A 20 -33.33 31.55 7.23
CA SER A 20 -32.07 30.84 7.08
C SER A 20 -32.22 29.41 7.61
N THR A 21 -32.52 28.46 6.74
CA THR A 21 -32.39 27.04 7.07
C THR A 21 -30.91 26.74 7.20
N ALA A 22 -30.43 26.65 8.43
CA ALA A 22 -29.08 26.21 8.76
C ALA A 22 -28.88 24.80 8.20
N LEU A 23 -28.07 24.68 7.15
CA LEU A 23 -27.50 23.41 6.72
C LEU A 23 -26.52 22.96 7.80
N ALA A 24 -27.01 22.16 8.75
CA ALA A 24 -26.18 21.33 9.61
C ALA A 24 -25.48 20.28 8.72
N GLN A 25 -24.34 20.67 8.15
CA GLN A 25 -23.45 19.78 7.39
C GLN A 25 -22.76 18.84 8.38
N SER A 26 -23.51 17.82 8.80
CA SER A 26 -23.03 16.73 9.63
C SER A 26 -22.43 15.67 8.73
N SER A 27 -21.20 15.27 9.03
CA SER A 27 -20.50 14.02 8.69
C SER A 27 -19.21 14.23 7.91
N SER A 28 -18.16 14.65 8.61
CA SER A 28 -16.80 14.20 8.33
C SER A 28 -16.74 12.68 8.51
N THR A 29 -16.91 11.90 7.45
CA THR A 29 -16.55 10.48 7.45
C THR A 29 -15.08 10.34 7.09
N LEU A 30 -14.21 10.55 8.09
CA LEU A 30 -12.78 10.18 8.02
C LEU A 30 -12.63 8.66 8.23
N ALA A 31 -13.18 7.86 7.33
CA ALA A 31 -12.80 6.46 7.17
C ALA A 31 -13.46 5.89 5.90
N PRO A 32 -12.70 5.60 4.83
CA PRO A 32 -13.18 4.65 3.84
C PRO A 32 -13.46 3.30 4.51
N ALA A 33 -14.53 2.62 4.09
CA ALA A 33 -14.88 1.30 4.60
C ALA A 33 -13.68 0.33 4.49
N PRO A 34 -13.45 -0.55 5.49
CA PRO A 34 -12.31 -1.46 5.47
C PRO A 34 -12.47 -2.45 4.31
N SER A 35 -11.73 -2.23 3.23
CA SER A 35 -11.54 -3.26 2.22
C SER A 35 -10.75 -4.40 2.86
N LYS A 36 -11.22 -5.64 2.68
CA LYS A 36 -10.54 -6.81 3.21
C LYS A 36 -9.10 -6.80 2.68
N PRO A 37 -8.07 -6.81 3.55
CA PRO A 37 -6.69 -6.77 3.10
C PRO A 37 -6.39 -7.94 2.16
N ILE A 38 -5.79 -7.66 1.02
CA ILE A 38 -5.31 -8.69 0.10
C ILE A 38 -4.02 -9.25 0.69
N MET A 39 -4.03 -10.55 0.99
CA MET A 39 -2.85 -11.25 1.51
C MET A 39 -2.04 -11.82 0.36
N ILE A 40 -0.72 -11.69 0.44
CA ILE A 40 0.25 -12.29 -0.47
C ILE A 40 1.16 -13.24 0.32
N SER A 41 1.80 -14.17 -0.38
CA SER A 41 2.67 -15.17 0.23
C SER A 41 3.91 -15.45 -0.62
N PRO A 42 4.83 -14.46 -0.74
CA PRO A 42 6.12 -14.68 -1.39
C PRO A 42 6.90 -15.81 -0.71
N LYS A 43 7.50 -16.67 -1.54
CA LYS A 43 8.33 -17.79 -1.11
C LYS A 43 9.78 -17.47 -1.38
N MET A 44 10.61 -17.50 -0.35
CA MET A 44 12.05 -17.22 -0.46
C MET A 44 12.83 -18.02 0.59
N LYS A 45 14.15 -18.15 0.40
CA LYS A 45 14.98 -18.85 1.38
C LYS A 45 15.02 -18.06 2.69
N LEU A 46 15.14 -18.74 3.82
CA LEU A 46 15.29 -18.08 5.13
C LEU A 46 16.50 -17.12 5.14
N ALA A 47 17.59 -17.47 4.47
CA ALA A 47 18.75 -16.60 4.29
C ALA A 47 18.39 -15.26 3.62
N ASP A 48 17.47 -15.29 2.66
CA ASP A 48 17.06 -14.11 1.91
C ASP A 48 16.15 -13.23 2.76
N VAL A 49 15.24 -13.82 3.53
CA VAL A 49 14.39 -13.09 4.49
C VAL A 49 15.25 -12.32 5.49
N LYS A 50 16.27 -12.99 6.07
CA LYS A 50 17.22 -12.37 7.00
C LYS A 50 18.02 -11.27 6.33
N ALA A 51 18.55 -11.54 5.13
CA ALA A 51 19.34 -10.57 4.37
C ALA A 51 18.54 -9.31 4.01
N VAL A 52 17.29 -9.47 3.55
CA VAL A 52 16.41 -8.34 3.23
C VAL A 52 16.04 -7.57 4.49
N SER A 53 15.72 -8.26 5.59
CA SER A 53 15.45 -7.61 6.89
C SER A 53 16.64 -6.78 7.38
N GLN A 54 17.87 -7.26 7.18
CA GLN A 54 19.09 -6.52 7.47
C GLN A 54 19.31 -5.36 6.50
N PHE A 55 19.10 -5.58 5.21
CA PHE A 55 19.27 -4.57 4.18
C PHE A 55 18.39 -3.34 4.42
N ILE A 56 17.10 -3.54 4.67
CA ILE A 56 16.17 -2.41 4.85
C ILE A 56 16.47 -1.60 6.11
N GLN A 57 17.24 -2.13 7.08
CA GLN A 57 17.70 -1.36 8.24
C GLN A 57 18.70 -0.27 7.88
N GLY A 58 19.43 -0.41 6.77
CA GLY A 58 20.37 0.59 6.29
C GLY A 58 19.77 1.62 5.33
N VAL A 59 18.46 1.56 5.07
CA VAL A 59 17.80 2.45 4.10
C VAL A 59 17.40 3.77 4.75
N ASP A 60 17.67 4.88 4.05
CA ASP A 60 17.21 6.20 4.47
C ASP A 60 15.68 6.33 4.33
N LEU A 61 15.05 6.75 5.43
CA LEU A 61 13.61 6.90 5.53
C LEU A 61 13.21 8.38 5.61
N ARG A 62 12.12 8.73 4.92
CA ARG A 62 11.44 10.00 5.17
C ARG A 62 10.52 9.83 6.37
N GLY A 63 10.25 10.91 7.10
CA GLY A 63 9.38 10.86 8.29
C GLY A 63 7.99 10.26 8.02
N THR A 64 7.46 10.44 6.80
CA THR A 64 6.17 9.87 6.36
C THR A 64 6.19 8.35 6.12
N GLU A 65 7.36 7.72 6.15
CA GLU A 65 7.55 6.31 5.77
C GLU A 65 7.87 5.41 6.97
N VAL A 66 8.03 6.00 8.16
CA VAL A 66 8.44 5.29 9.38
C VAL A 66 7.45 4.18 9.72
N ASP A 67 6.14 4.44 9.66
CA ASP A 67 5.12 3.43 9.99
C ASP A 67 5.12 2.28 8.99
N ALA A 68 5.20 2.60 7.69
CA ALA A 68 5.30 1.62 6.62
C ALA A 68 6.56 0.74 6.77
N TYR A 69 7.69 1.36 7.13
CA TYR A 69 8.93 0.65 7.42
C TYR A 69 8.80 -0.29 8.61
N LEU A 70 8.29 0.20 9.75
CA LEU A 70 8.16 -0.59 10.97
C LEU A 70 7.23 -1.78 10.77
N ASP A 71 6.11 -1.57 10.07
CA ASP A 71 5.16 -2.63 9.77
C ASP A 71 5.75 -3.70 8.84
N THR A 72 6.42 -3.30 7.76
CA THR A 72 7.11 -4.24 6.86
C THR A 72 8.25 -4.99 7.55
N ARG A 73 9.08 -4.30 8.35
CA ARG A 73 10.19 -4.93 9.09
C ARG A 73 9.70 -5.95 10.10
N LYS A 74 8.57 -5.66 10.76
CA LYS A 74 7.96 -6.57 11.73
C LYS A 74 7.62 -7.90 11.07
N VAL A 75 6.97 -7.88 9.91
CA VAL A 75 6.61 -9.09 9.17
C VAL A 75 7.85 -9.94 8.81
N LEU A 76 8.91 -9.31 8.30
CA LEU A 76 10.15 -10.02 7.97
C LEU A 76 10.79 -10.68 9.20
N THR A 77 10.80 -9.96 10.32
CA THR A 77 11.42 -10.42 11.56
C THR A 77 10.61 -11.56 12.17
N GLU A 78 9.29 -11.42 12.25
CA GLU A 78 8.39 -12.46 12.75
C GLU A 78 8.46 -13.74 11.90
N ALA A 79 8.51 -13.60 10.57
CA ALA A 79 8.66 -14.74 9.66
C ALA A 79 10.01 -15.45 9.84
N ALA A 80 11.10 -14.69 9.97
CA ALA A 80 12.44 -15.25 10.20
C ALA A 80 12.54 -15.94 11.57
N ASP A 81 11.98 -15.34 12.61
CA ASP A 81 11.96 -15.90 13.96
C ASP A 81 11.11 -17.17 14.04
N ALA A 82 9.92 -17.16 13.42
CA ALA A 82 9.05 -18.32 13.34
C ALA A 82 9.72 -19.48 12.60
N ALA A 83 10.37 -19.20 11.47
CA ALA A 83 11.13 -20.21 10.71
C ALA A 83 12.31 -20.77 11.51
N THR A 84 13.07 -19.90 12.20
CA THR A 84 14.20 -20.31 13.04
C THR A 84 13.73 -21.18 14.21
N LYS A 85 12.64 -20.79 14.88
CA LYS A 85 12.02 -21.58 15.96
C LYS A 85 11.49 -22.93 15.47
N ALA A 86 11.03 -23.00 14.22
CA ALA A 86 10.62 -24.24 13.56
C ALA A 86 11.80 -25.11 13.09
N GLY A 87 13.05 -24.71 13.35
CA GLY A 87 14.25 -25.47 12.98
C GLY A 87 14.59 -25.41 11.49
N LYS A 88 14.04 -24.43 10.74
CA LYS A 88 14.40 -24.23 9.34
C LYS A 88 15.83 -23.74 9.20
N LYS A 89 16.51 -24.24 8.19
CA LYS A 89 17.86 -23.84 7.78
C LYS A 89 17.79 -22.66 6.82
N ASP A 90 18.94 -22.02 6.63
CA ASP A 90 19.07 -20.84 5.78
C ASP A 90 18.68 -21.10 4.31
N ASP A 91 18.86 -22.33 3.81
CA ASP A 91 18.45 -22.74 2.46
C ASP A 91 16.97 -23.16 2.33
N ASP A 92 16.26 -23.33 3.45
CA ASP A 92 14.87 -23.76 3.42
C ASP A 92 13.94 -22.63 2.96
N GLN A 93 12.93 -22.99 2.16
CA GLN A 93 11.92 -22.02 1.74
C GLN A 93 10.98 -21.66 2.88
N VAL A 94 10.71 -20.35 2.99
CA VAL A 94 9.78 -19.74 3.93
C VAL A 94 8.73 -18.98 3.13
N SER A 95 7.48 -19.17 3.50
CA SER A 95 6.36 -18.40 2.97
C SER A 95 6.13 -17.21 3.89
N LEU A 96 6.21 -15.99 3.36
CA LEU A 96 6.00 -14.78 4.15
C LEU A 96 4.55 -14.35 3.99
N GLU A 97 3.74 -14.57 5.00
CA GLU A 97 2.36 -14.08 5.00
C GLU A 97 2.36 -12.58 5.28
N MET A 98 2.01 -11.79 4.26
CA MET A 98 1.98 -10.34 4.37
C MET A 98 0.83 -9.74 3.57
N ARG A 99 0.41 -8.55 3.95
CA ARG A 99 -0.58 -7.79 3.19
C ARG A 99 0.07 -7.20 1.92
N LEU A 100 -0.74 -6.95 0.89
CA LEU A 100 -0.26 -6.40 -0.38
C LEU A 100 0.45 -5.04 -0.20
N ASP A 101 -0.05 -4.17 0.68
CA ASP A 101 0.58 -2.89 1.04
C ASP A 101 1.96 -3.10 1.66
N GLN A 102 2.11 -4.09 2.54
CA GLN A 102 3.41 -4.43 3.15
C GLN A 102 4.42 -4.94 2.10
N GLY A 103 3.95 -5.71 1.12
CA GLY A 103 4.78 -6.17 0.00
C GLY A 103 5.22 -5.03 -0.92
N GLN A 104 4.31 -4.09 -1.21
CA GLN A 104 4.63 -2.89 -1.99
C GLN A 104 5.64 -1.98 -1.26
N ASN A 105 5.46 -1.81 0.06
CA ASN A 105 6.40 -1.08 0.91
C ASN A 105 7.77 -1.75 0.92
N LEU A 106 7.82 -3.08 1.05
CA LEU A 106 9.07 -3.84 0.99
C LEU A 106 9.79 -3.62 -0.33
N PHE A 107 9.08 -3.75 -1.45
CA PHE A 107 9.65 -3.50 -2.78
C PHE A 107 10.19 -2.07 -2.91
N THR A 108 9.46 -1.08 -2.39
CA THR A 108 9.89 0.33 -2.40
C THR A 108 11.13 0.57 -1.55
N LEU A 109 11.21 -0.04 -0.36
CA LEU A 109 12.38 0.05 0.52
C LEU A 109 13.60 -0.63 -0.12
N MET A 110 13.39 -1.77 -0.77
CA MET A 110 14.43 -2.50 -1.49
C MET A 110 15.04 -1.70 -2.65
N GLN A 111 14.26 -0.83 -3.31
CA GLN A 111 14.75 0.03 -4.40
C GLN A 111 15.69 1.15 -3.95
N ARG A 112 15.79 1.43 -2.64
CA ARG A 112 16.53 2.59 -2.13
C ARG A 112 17.98 2.33 -1.79
N GLY A 113 18.30 1.09 -1.42
CA GLY A 113 19.66 0.76 -1.03
C GLY A 113 20.55 0.47 -2.25
N GLN A 114 21.85 0.59 -2.03
CA GLN A 114 22.86 0.19 -3.00
C GLN A 114 23.26 -1.26 -2.73
N LEU A 115 23.41 -2.03 -3.80
CA LEU A 115 23.79 -3.44 -3.73
C LEU A 115 25.13 -3.64 -4.42
N LYS A 116 25.92 -4.59 -3.91
CA LYS A 116 27.10 -5.04 -4.63
C LYS A 116 26.65 -5.91 -5.80
N GLY A 117 27.38 -5.86 -6.92
CA GLY A 117 27.06 -6.69 -8.09
C GLY A 117 27.01 -8.20 -7.77
N ALA A 118 27.78 -8.65 -6.77
CA ALA A 118 27.77 -10.04 -6.28
C ALA A 118 26.41 -10.48 -5.69
N GLU A 119 25.54 -9.54 -5.31
CA GLU A 119 24.23 -9.80 -4.71
C GLU A 119 23.09 -9.65 -5.72
N ALA A 120 23.40 -9.27 -6.97
CA ALA A 120 22.39 -8.91 -7.97
C ALA A 120 21.43 -10.06 -8.30
N GLU A 121 21.94 -11.29 -8.43
CA GLU A 121 21.12 -12.45 -8.77
C GLU A 121 20.13 -12.78 -7.65
N LYS A 122 20.64 -12.85 -6.41
CA LYS A 122 19.81 -13.07 -5.22
C LYS A 122 18.75 -11.97 -5.07
N TRP A 123 19.12 -10.71 -5.33
CA TRP A 123 18.17 -9.60 -5.29
C TRP A 123 17.06 -9.73 -6.32
N ARG A 124 17.42 -10.15 -7.55
CA ARG A 124 16.46 -10.43 -8.62
C ARG A 124 15.50 -11.54 -8.22
N GLU A 125 15.98 -12.63 -7.64
CA GLU A 125 15.14 -13.73 -7.15
C GLU A 125 14.14 -13.28 -6.08
N ILE A 126 14.58 -12.47 -5.11
CA ILE A 126 13.72 -11.91 -4.06
C ILE A 126 12.62 -11.04 -4.69
N VAL A 127 12.98 -10.12 -5.58
CA VAL A 127 12.02 -9.26 -6.28
C VAL A 127 11.04 -10.09 -7.11
N GLN A 128 11.51 -11.11 -7.80
CA GLN A 128 10.68 -12.01 -8.58
C GLN A 128 9.65 -12.73 -7.69
N SER A 129 10.09 -13.25 -6.54
CA SER A 129 9.19 -13.92 -5.59
C SER A 129 8.07 -13.02 -5.08
N LEU A 130 8.37 -11.73 -4.85
CA LEU A 130 7.39 -10.71 -4.48
C LEU A 130 6.40 -10.46 -5.62
N GLN A 131 6.89 -10.25 -6.84
CA GLN A 131 6.04 -10.01 -8.00
C GLN A 131 5.12 -11.19 -8.30
N ASP A 132 5.62 -12.42 -8.19
CA ASP A 132 4.84 -13.62 -8.44
C ASP A 132 3.75 -13.83 -7.38
N ALA A 133 4.03 -13.49 -6.12
CA ALA A 133 3.04 -13.49 -5.06
C ALA A 133 1.94 -12.44 -5.28
N VAL A 134 2.30 -11.25 -5.77
CA VAL A 134 1.35 -10.18 -6.12
C VAL A 134 0.45 -10.59 -7.29
N LYS A 135 1.04 -11.14 -8.37
CA LYS A 135 0.28 -11.66 -9.52
C LYS A 135 -0.69 -12.76 -9.08
N SER A 136 -0.20 -13.74 -8.32
CA SER A 136 -1.01 -14.85 -7.80
C SER A 136 -2.17 -14.41 -6.91
N ALA A 137 -2.05 -13.27 -6.22
CA ALA A 137 -3.13 -12.72 -5.41
C ALA A 137 -4.13 -11.89 -6.24
N THR A 138 -3.70 -11.35 -7.37
CA THR A 138 -4.54 -10.58 -8.30
C THR A 138 -5.37 -11.51 -9.18
N ASP A 139 -4.80 -12.63 -9.63
CA ASP A 139 -5.48 -13.64 -10.44
C ASP A 139 -6.54 -14.46 -9.67
N LYS A 140 -6.53 -14.36 -8.34
CA LYS A 140 -7.50 -15.01 -7.43
C LYS A 140 -8.73 -14.15 -7.12
N LYS A 141 -8.84 -12.94 -7.70
CA LYS A 141 -10.05 -12.10 -7.64
C LYS A 141 -11.04 -12.47 -8.73
#